data_AF-A0A9X3EZ77-F1
#
_entry.id   AF-A0A9X3EZ77-F1
#
_cell.length_a   1.000
_cell.length_b   1.000
_cell.length_c   1.000
_cell.angle_alpha   90.00
_cell.angle_beta   90.00
_cell.angle_gamma   90.00
#
_symmetry.space_group_name_H-M   'P 1'
#
loop_
_entity.id
_entity.type
_entity.pdbx_description
1 polymer ?
#
loop_
_entity_poly.entity_id
_entity_poly.type
_entity_poly.pdbx_seq_one_letter_code
_entity_poly.pdbx_strand_id
1 'polypeptide(L)'
;MWEFYNATGDAHPMHIHEVVFEVVDRQAILVDEDARTVMVEPGSSPTPAEPWESGFKDMVIAYPGQVTRVKMNFAQPGQFVWHCHIVEHEDNEMMRPYRIGPPQPGEPS
;
A
#
# COMPACT_ATOMS: atom_id res chain seq x y z
N MET A 1 6.90 -6.59 -4.57
CA MET A 1 5.44 -6.69 -4.31
C MET A 1 5.21 -6.11 -2.94
N TRP A 2 4.28 -5.16 -2.80
CA TRP A 2 3.79 -4.69 -1.51
C TRP A 2 2.31 -5.07 -1.37
N GLU A 3 1.86 -5.18 -0.12
CA GLU A 3 0.49 -5.51 0.25
C GLU A 3 -0.03 -4.46 1.24
N PHE A 4 -1.16 -3.82 0.92
CA PHE A 4 -1.86 -2.91 1.81
C PHE A 4 -3.04 -3.63 2.44
N TYR A 5 -2.91 -4.02 3.72
CA TYR A 5 -4.01 -4.58 4.50
C TYR A 5 -4.81 -3.45 5.13
N ASN A 6 -6.04 -3.23 4.68
CA ASN A 6 -6.92 -2.22 5.24
C ASN A 6 -7.96 -2.85 6.18
N ALA A 7 -7.60 -2.91 7.46
CA ALA A 7 -8.48 -3.36 8.55
C ALA A 7 -9.43 -2.26 9.08
N THR A 8 -9.43 -1.07 8.48
CA THR A 8 -10.28 0.05 8.89
C THR A 8 -11.61 0.06 8.12
N GLY A 9 -12.56 0.89 8.57
CA GLY A 9 -13.85 1.08 7.88
C GLY A 9 -13.79 2.02 6.68
N ASP A 10 -12.70 2.77 6.51
CA ASP A 10 -12.56 3.80 5.47
C ASP A 10 -11.62 3.35 4.35
N ALA A 11 -11.88 3.82 3.13
CA ALA A 11 -10.99 3.60 2.00
C ALA A 11 -9.82 4.58 2.04
N HIS A 12 -8.60 4.09 1.79
CA HIS A 12 -7.40 4.93 1.80
C HIS A 12 -6.74 4.94 0.42
N PRO A 13 -6.66 6.09 -0.27
CA PRO A 13 -5.87 6.24 -1.49
C PRO A 13 -4.38 6.22 -1.14
N MET A 14 -3.71 5.10 -1.37
CA MET A 14 -2.30 4.91 -1.03
C MET A 14 -1.41 5.32 -2.19
N HIS A 15 -0.50 6.27 -1.95
CA HIS A 15 0.50 6.75 -2.90
C HIS A 15 1.92 6.31 -2.49
N ILE A 16 2.74 5.92 -3.46
CA ILE A 16 4.15 5.55 -3.27
C ILE A 16 5.00 6.47 -4.15
N HIS A 17 5.94 7.19 -3.54
CA HIS A 17 6.85 8.06 -4.30
C HIS A 17 7.83 7.25 -5.16
N GLU A 18 8.57 7.92 -6.06
CA GLU A 18 9.62 7.37 -6.95
C GLU A 18 9.18 6.33 -7.99
N VAL A 19 8.22 5.46 -7.68
CA VAL A 19 7.86 4.33 -8.53
C VAL A 19 6.44 4.45 -9.05
N VAL A 20 6.23 3.87 -10.22
CA VAL A 20 4.91 3.43 -10.66
C VAL A 20 4.80 1.92 -10.51
N PHE A 21 3.58 1.44 -10.36
CA PHE A 21 3.27 0.05 -10.05
C PHE A 21 2.06 -0.44 -10.82
N GLU A 22 1.98 -1.76 -10.98
CA GLU A 22 0.81 -2.47 -11.49
C GLU A 22 -0.04 -2.90 -10.29
N VAL A 23 -1.35 -2.65 -10.34
CA VAL A 23 -2.29 -3.26 -9.39
C VAL A 23 -2.49 -4.70 -9.81
N VAL A 24 -2.33 -5.63 -8.87
CA VAL A 24 -2.34 -7.06 -9.16
C VAL A 24 -3.73 -7.63 -8.89
N ASP A 25 -4.17 -7.51 -7.64
CA ASP A 25 -5.46 -7.99 -7.18
C ASP A 25 -5.83 -7.35 -5.84
N ARG A 26 -7.05 -7.65 -5.41
CA ARG A 26 -7.54 -7.42 -4.05
C ARG A 26 -8.15 -8.70 -3.51
N GLN A 27 -8.06 -8.93 -2.20
CA GLN A 27 -8.61 -10.12 -1.58
C GLN A 27 -9.16 -9.81 -0.20
N ALA A 28 -10.23 -10.48 0.21
CA ALA A 28 -10.82 -10.30 1.54
C ALA A 28 -9.81 -10.67 2.65
N ILE A 29 -9.86 -9.91 3.76
CA ILE A 29 -9.06 -10.18 4.96
C ILE A 29 -9.98 -10.53 6.13
N LEU A 30 -9.45 -11.35 7.02
CA LEU A 30 -10.02 -11.62 8.33
C LEU A 30 -9.23 -10.83 9.36
N VAL A 31 -9.95 -10.07 10.19
CA VAL A 31 -9.40 -9.34 11.34
C VAL A 31 -9.82 -10.08 12.60
N ASP A 32 -8.84 -10.56 13.36
CA ASP A 32 -9.05 -11.12 14.70
C ASP A 32 -8.64 -10.06 15.72
N GLU A 33 -9.64 -9.41 16.32
CA GLU A 33 -9.43 -8.33 17.29
C GLU A 33 -8.85 -8.84 18.61
N ASP A 34 -9.24 -10.05 19.04
CA ASP A 34 -8.76 -10.66 20.28
C ASP A 34 -7.27 -11.01 20.18
N ALA A 35 -6.86 -11.59 19.05
CA ALA A 35 -5.47 -11.92 18.77
C ALA A 35 -4.66 -10.73 18.24
N ARG A 36 -5.31 -9.62 17.88
CA ARG A 36 -4.73 -8.44 17.22
C ARG A 36 -3.94 -8.80 15.95
N THR A 37 -4.53 -9.69 15.15
CA THR A 37 -3.93 -10.18 13.91
C THR A 37 -4.80 -9.88 12.71
N VAL A 38 -4.17 -9.67 11.56
CA VAL A 38 -4.83 -9.52 10.27
C VAL A 38 -4.24 -10.53 9.30
N MET A 39 -5.09 -11.24 8.57
CA MET A 39 -4.67 -12.22 7.58
C MET A 39 -5.62 -12.25 6.40
N VAL A 40 -5.19 -12.85 5.29
CA VAL A 40 -6.09 -13.16 4.18
C VAL A 40 -7.19 -14.10 4.69
N GLU A 41 -8.45 -13.81 4.36
CA GLU A 41 -9.59 -14.61 4.79
C GLU A 41 -9.50 -16.02 4.19
N PRO A 42 -9.49 -17.10 5.01
CA PRO A 42 -9.44 -18.46 4.51
C PRO A 42 -10.61 -18.78 3.57
N GLY A 43 -10.30 -19.30 2.38
CA GLY A 43 -11.30 -19.64 1.36
C GLY A 43 -11.74 -18.47 0.46
N SER A 44 -11.28 -17.25 0.72
CA SER A 44 -11.49 -16.12 -0.20
C SER A 44 -10.69 -16.31 -1.50
N SER A 45 -11.20 -15.76 -2.60
CA SER A 45 -10.50 -15.72 -3.89
C SER A 45 -10.03 -14.29 -4.20
N PRO A 46 -8.87 -14.10 -4.85
CA PRO A 46 -8.44 -12.77 -5.29
C PRO A 46 -9.34 -12.27 -6.43
N THR A 47 -9.72 -11.00 -6.33
CA THR A 47 -10.38 -10.23 -7.38
C THR A 47 -9.30 -9.47 -8.16
N PRO A 48 -9.19 -9.61 -9.49
CA PRO A 48 -8.19 -8.91 -10.27
C PRO A 48 -8.37 -7.38 -10.18
N ALA A 49 -7.33 -6.65 -10.58
CA ALA A 49 -7.41 -5.20 -10.70
C ALA A 49 -8.59 -4.75 -11.57
N GLU A 50 -9.13 -3.57 -11.28
CA GLU A 50 -10.23 -3.00 -12.06
C GLU A 50 -9.81 -2.74 -13.51
N PRO A 51 -10.73 -2.72 -14.49
CA PRO A 51 -10.37 -2.49 -15.90
C PRO A 51 -9.55 -1.21 -16.15
N TRP A 52 -9.79 -0.15 -15.37
CA TRP A 52 -9.07 1.13 -15.45
C TRP A 52 -7.74 1.15 -14.64
N GLU A 53 -7.43 0.08 -13.91
CA GLU A 53 -6.18 -0.11 -13.17
C GLU A 53 -5.18 -1.02 -13.91
N SER A 54 -5.49 -1.41 -15.15
CA SER A 54 -4.72 -2.36 -15.98
C SER A 54 -3.36 -1.85 -16.48
N GLY A 55 -2.95 -0.64 -16.11
CA GLY A 55 -1.66 -0.04 -16.46
C GLY A 55 -0.91 0.45 -15.23
N PHE A 56 0.18 1.17 -15.46
CA PHE A 56 0.96 1.76 -14.37
C PHE A 56 0.17 2.84 -13.61
N LYS A 57 0.29 2.80 -12.29
CA LYS A 57 -0.32 3.72 -11.32
C LYS A 57 0.74 4.14 -10.31
N ASP A 58 0.58 5.30 -9.71
CA ASP A 58 1.37 5.77 -8.56
C ASP A 58 0.51 5.83 -7.28
N MET A 59 -0.81 5.75 -7.43
CA MET A 59 -1.80 5.70 -6.37
C MET A 59 -2.80 4.56 -6.60
N VAL A 60 -3.21 3.90 -5.53
CA VAL A 60 -4.27 2.88 -5.55
C VAL A 60 -5.20 3.03 -4.34
N ILE A 61 -6.49 2.77 -4.54
CA ILE A 61 -7.44 2.72 -3.43
C ILE A 61 -7.28 1.37 -2.71
N ALA A 62 -6.91 1.43 -1.44
CA ALA A 62 -6.99 0.32 -0.49
C ALA A 62 -8.39 0.31 0.15
N TYR A 63 -9.26 -0.59 -0.30
CA TYR A 63 -10.64 -0.67 0.18
C TYR A 63 -10.73 -1.34 1.57
N PRO A 64 -11.74 -0.95 2.39
CA PRO A 64 -12.02 -1.59 3.67
C PRO A 64 -12.15 -3.11 3.57
N GLY A 65 -11.60 -3.84 4.54
CA GLY A 65 -11.76 -5.30 4.64
C GLY A 65 -11.04 -6.07 3.53
N GLN A 66 -10.05 -5.46 2.89
CA GLN A 66 -9.28 -6.11 1.83
C GLN A 66 -7.77 -5.92 2.01
N VAL A 67 -7.00 -6.84 1.44
CA VAL A 67 -5.60 -6.64 1.06
C VAL A 67 -5.55 -6.22 -0.39
N THR A 68 -4.89 -5.10 -0.68
CA THR A 68 -4.58 -4.65 -2.06
C THR A 68 -3.12 -4.96 -2.38
N ARG A 69 -2.86 -5.68 -3.47
CA ARG A 69 -1.49 -6.08 -3.87
C ARG A 69 -1.00 -5.26 -5.06
N VAL A 70 0.22 -4.73 -4.95
CA VAL A 70 0.86 -3.91 -5.98
C VAL A 70 2.27 -4.39 -6.30
N LYS A 71 2.59 -4.45 -7.59
CA LYS A 71 3.89 -4.89 -8.11
C LYS A 71 4.64 -3.70 -8.70
N MET A 72 5.87 -3.50 -8.24
CA MET A 72 6.70 -2.34 -8.60
C MET A 72 8.17 -2.73 -8.68
N ASN A 73 8.94 -1.94 -9.44
CA ASN A 73 10.40 -2.08 -9.55
C ASN A 73 11.06 -0.83 -8.96
N PHE A 74 11.97 -1.03 -8.02
CA PHE A 74 12.77 0.04 -7.43
C PHE A 74 14.09 0.19 -8.17
N ALA A 75 14.22 1.22 -9.00
CA ALA A 75 15.39 1.41 -9.86
C ALA A 75 16.39 2.44 -9.32
N GLN A 76 15.90 3.55 -8.74
CA GLN A 76 16.76 4.62 -8.26
C GLN A 76 16.95 4.54 -6.74
N PRO A 77 18.19 4.59 -6.24
CA PRO A 77 18.44 4.62 -4.80
C PRO A 77 18.10 6.00 -4.22
N GLY A 78 17.57 6.01 -2.99
CA GLY A 78 17.17 7.24 -2.30
C GLY A 78 16.24 6.98 -1.12
N GLN A 79 15.89 8.05 -0.42
CA GLN A 79 14.91 8.06 0.66
C GLN A 79 13.65 8.78 0.18
N PHE A 80 12.52 8.10 0.32
CA PHE A 80 11.24 8.49 -0.23
C PHE A 80 10.13 8.23 0.80
N VAL A 81 8.89 8.55 0.47
CA VAL A 81 7.73 8.32 1.34
C VAL A 81 6.62 7.56 0.63
N TRP A 82 5.80 6.90 1.42
CA TRP A 82 4.49 6.42 0.99
C TRP A 82 3.47 6.85 2.04
N HIS A 83 2.27 7.19 1.59
CA HIS A 83 1.27 7.78 2.46
C HIS A 83 -0.14 7.58 1.92
N CYS A 84 -1.12 7.75 2.81
CA CYS A 84 -2.49 8.02 2.39
C CYS A 84 -2.56 9.42 1.78
N HIS A 85 -3.27 9.58 0.67
CA HIS A 85 -3.41 10.85 -0.05
C HIS A 85 -4.66 11.64 0.38
N ILE A 86 -5.27 11.25 1.51
CA ILE A 86 -6.19 12.12 2.26
C ILE A 86 -5.29 12.97 3.15
N VAL A 87 -5.22 14.27 2.89
CA VAL A 87 -4.29 15.20 3.55
C VAL A 87 -4.45 15.17 5.06
N GLU A 88 -5.69 15.11 5.55
CA GLU A 88 -5.96 15.02 6.98
C GLU A 88 -5.42 13.73 7.59
N HIS A 89 -5.33 12.63 6.84
CA HIS A 89 -4.69 11.40 7.32
C HIS A 89 -3.17 11.49 7.19
N GLU A 90 -2.66 12.03 6.09
CA GLU A 90 -1.23 12.25 5.83
C GLU A 90 -0.57 13.07 6.95
N ASP A 91 -1.13 14.26 7.24
CA ASP A 91 -0.62 15.20 8.23
C ASP A 91 -0.79 14.67 9.67
N ASN A 92 -1.79 13.82 9.90
CA ASN A 92 -2.01 13.12 11.18
C ASN A 92 -1.39 11.72 11.17
N GLU A 93 -0.14 11.63 10.72
CA GLU A 93 0.77 10.48 10.87
C GLU A 93 0.54 9.27 9.95
N MET A 94 -0.33 9.33 8.94
CA MET A 94 -0.50 8.26 7.93
C MET A 94 0.49 8.39 6.76
N MET A 95 1.74 8.70 7.09
CA MET A 95 2.90 8.77 6.20
C MET A 95 4.09 8.04 6.80
N ARG A 96 4.82 7.27 5.99
CA ARG A 96 6.04 6.56 6.43
C ARG A 96 7.18 6.73 5.42
N PRO A 97 8.43 6.89 5.90
CA PRO A 97 9.59 6.85 5.03
C PRO A 97 9.88 5.42 4.57
N TYR A 98 10.51 5.30 3.40
CA TYR A 98 11.17 4.08 2.96
C TYR A 98 12.46 4.43 2.19
N ARG A 99 13.39 3.47 2.13
CA ARG A 99 14.68 3.64 1.46
C ARG A 99 14.89 2.57 0.41
N ILE A 100 15.44 2.99 -0.72
CA ILE A 100 15.94 2.11 -1.78
C ILE A 100 17.48 2.16 -1.72
N GLY A 101 18.11 1.04 -1.40
CA GLY A 101 19.57 0.93 -1.34
C GLY A 101 20.19 1.29 0.02
N PRO A 102 21.52 1.46 0.09
CA PRO A 102 22.23 1.75 1.33
C PRO A 102 21.97 3.19 1.82
N PRO A 103 22.26 3.47 3.11
CA PRO A 103 22.25 4.83 3.65
C PRO A 103 23.07 5.80 2.79
N GLN A 104 22.49 6.95 2.44
CA GLN A 104 23.20 8.00 1.70
C GLN A 104 23.71 9.10 2.65
N PRO A 105 24.91 9.66 2.41
CA PRO A 105 25.41 10.78 3.20
C PRO A 105 24.46 11.98 3.16
N GLY A 106 24.00 12.45 4.32
CA GLY A 106 23.12 13.61 4.44
C GLY A 106 21.63 13.30 4.35
N GLU A 107 21.23 12.03 4.31
CA GLU A 107 19.82 11.65 4.39
C GLU A 107 19.24 11.94 5.80
N PRO A 108 17.96 12.35 5.89
CA PRO A 108 17.28 12.50 7.17
C PRO A 108 17.25 11.18 7.95
N SER A 109 17.60 11.23 9.24
CA SER A 109 17.58 10.10 10.16
C SER A 109 16.19 9.53 10.39
#